data_AF-A0A068UMA8-F1
#
_entry.id   AF-A0A068UMA8-F1
#
_cell.length_a   1.000
_cell.length_b   1.000
_cell.length_c   1.000
_cell.angle_alpha   90.00
_cell.angle_beta   90.00
_cell.angle_gamma   90.00
#
_symmetry.space_group_name_H-M   'P 1'
#
loop_
_entity.id
_entity.type
_entity.pdbx_description
1 polymer ?
#
loop_
_entity_poly.entity_id
_entity_poly.type
_entity_poly.pdbx_seq_one_letter_code
_entity_poly.pdbx_strand_id
1 'polypeptide(L)'
;MRPSISSALLITLFLLCFIHGATSQENLIRESCRTFAKDDPNINFNFCTTSLQAAPASHCAALRGLGTISFRLIRYNVTDTRCMIRQLLKGKKLDPYVRQCLNDCFELYSDAIDTMKQAMKAYNTKRFADANIEISSIMDAATTCEDGFNERKGVLSPLTKRNNNTFELSAIALNVMRILQTRLSLHQLKMPLQQTFSVQLACDLR
;
A
#
# COMPACT_ATOMS: atom_id res chain seq x y z
N MET A 1 8.24 5.98 -51.40
CA MET A 1 7.35 6.84 -50.60
C MET A 1 8.20 7.55 -49.55
N ARG A 2 8.40 8.87 -49.65
CA ARG A 2 9.15 9.63 -48.65
C ARG A 2 8.24 9.81 -47.43
N PRO A 3 8.63 9.37 -46.22
CA PRO A 3 7.82 9.64 -45.03
C PRO A 3 7.69 11.15 -44.87
N SER A 4 6.45 11.63 -44.70
CA SER A 4 6.21 13.05 -44.43
C SER A 4 6.96 13.45 -43.16
N ILE A 5 7.60 14.62 -43.17
CA ILE A 5 8.35 15.17 -42.03
C ILE A 5 7.48 15.18 -40.76
N SER A 6 6.16 15.32 -40.92
CA SER A 6 5.17 15.22 -39.84
C SER A 6 5.09 13.81 -39.21
N SER A 7 5.17 12.73 -39.99
CA SER A 7 5.19 11.35 -39.46
C SER A 7 6.48 11.03 -38.72
N ALA A 8 7.63 11.53 -39.20
CA ALA A 8 8.91 11.33 -38.53
C ALA A 8 8.96 12.06 -37.17
N LEU A 9 8.36 13.26 -37.09
CA LEU A 9 8.22 14.06 -35.87
C LEU A 9 7.29 13.39 -34.84
N LEU A 10 6.16 12.82 -35.28
CA LEU A 10 5.25 12.10 -34.39
C LEU A 10 5.88 10.83 -33.80
N ILE A 11 6.66 10.09 -34.61
CA ILE A 11 7.38 8.90 -34.16
C ILE A 11 8.50 9.27 -33.18
N THR A 12 9.26 10.35 -33.43
CA THR A 12 10.29 10.82 -32.49
C THR A 12 9.71 11.36 -31.20
N LEU A 13 8.58 12.09 -31.24
CA LEU A 13 7.87 12.56 -30.05
C LEU A 13 7.35 11.40 -29.19
N PHE A 14 6.82 10.35 -29.84
CA PHE A 14 6.39 9.13 -29.18
C PHE A 14 7.57 8.42 -28.49
N LEU A 15 8.68 8.19 -29.21
CA LEU A 15 9.89 7.56 -28.65
C LEU A 15 10.50 8.36 -27.49
N LEU A 16 10.50 9.69 -27.54
CA LEU A 16 10.97 10.56 -26.46
C LEU A 16 10.12 10.45 -25.18
N CYS A 17 8.80 10.27 -25.30
CA CYS A 17 7.92 10.04 -24.15
C CYS A 17 8.17 8.69 -23.46
N PHE A 18 8.46 7.63 -24.21
CA PHE A 18 8.75 6.30 -23.64
C PHE A 18 10.08 6.27 -22.88
N ILE A 19 11.10 6.99 -23.34
CA ILE A 19 12.43 6.98 -22.72
C ILE A 19 12.48 7.83 -21.44
N HIS A 20 11.74 8.95 -21.37
CA HIS A 20 11.71 9.82 -20.18
C HIS A 20 10.73 9.37 -19.09
N GLY A 21 9.71 8.57 -19.41
CA GLY A 21 8.72 8.09 -18.43
C GLY A 21 9.24 6.99 -17.51
N ALA A 22 10.15 6.13 -17.99
CA ALA A 22 10.65 4.99 -17.22
C ALA A 22 11.58 5.40 -16.06
N THR A 23 12.43 6.40 -16.26
CA THR A 23 13.43 6.84 -15.27
C THR A 23 12.83 7.67 -14.14
N SER A 24 11.82 8.51 -14.42
CA SER A 24 11.16 9.35 -13.41
C SER A 24 10.35 8.55 -12.38
N GLN A 25 9.85 7.38 -12.74
CA GLN A 25 8.91 6.64 -11.90
C GLN A 25 9.59 5.61 -10.99
N GLU A 26 10.63 4.93 -11.47
CA GLU A 26 11.52 4.14 -10.59
C GLU A 26 12.04 5.02 -9.45
N ASN A 27 12.34 6.29 -9.76
CA ASN A 27 12.70 7.30 -8.78
C ASN A 27 11.60 7.53 -7.74
N LEU A 28 10.31 7.68 -8.13
CA LEU A 28 9.23 7.92 -7.16
C LEU A 28 9.06 6.76 -6.17
N ILE A 29 9.07 5.50 -6.65
CA ILE A 29 8.95 4.33 -5.77
C ILE A 29 10.16 4.28 -4.82
N ARG A 30 11.36 4.45 -5.37
CA ARG A 30 12.61 4.40 -4.61
C ARG A 30 12.70 5.49 -3.56
N GLU A 31 12.35 6.72 -3.92
CA GLU A 31 12.29 7.85 -3.00
C GLU A 31 11.25 7.64 -1.92
N SER A 32 10.04 7.22 -2.29
CA SER A 32 8.97 6.92 -1.33
C SER A 32 9.40 5.84 -0.34
N CYS A 33 9.90 4.71 -0.82
CA CYS A 33 10.38 3.62 0.04
C CYS A 33 11.58 4.01 0.89
N ARG A 34 12.46 4.88 0.40
CA ARG A 34 13.57 5.44 1.19
C ARG A 34 13.05 6.30 2.33
N THR A 35 12.06 7.16 2.08
CA THR A 35 11.39 7.94 3.13
C THR A 35 10.68 7.04 4.12
N PHE A 36 9.95 6.02 3.65
CA PHE A 36 9.21 5.10 4.52
C PHE A 36 10.15 4.32 5.44
N ALA A 37 11.19 3.69 4.90
CA ALA A 37 12.16 2.92 5.68
C ALA A 37 13.00 3.79 6.64
N LYS A 38 13.11 5.10 6.38
CA LYS A 38 13.74 6.05 7.30
C LYS A 38 12.82 6.41 8.46
N ASP A 39 11.54 6.63 8.18
CA ASP A 39 10.56 7.10 9.16
C ASP A 39 9.95 5.96 9.99
N ASP A 40 9.98 4.72 9.49
CA ASP A 40 9.33 3.57 10.09
C ASP A 40 10.27 2.34 10.05
N PRO A 41 10.78 1.87 11.21
CA PRO A 41 11.70 0.73 11.28
C PRO A 41 11.05 -0.60 10.88
N ASN A 42 9.72 -0.64 10.78
CA ASN A 42 8.98 -1.83 10.34
C ASN A 42 9.03 -2.03 8.81
N ILE A 43 9.57 -1.07 8.05
CA ILE A 43 9.61 -1.12 6.60
C ILE A 43 11.04 -1.37 6.13
N ASN A 44 11.26 -2.56 5.57
CA ASN A 44 12.45 -2.87 4.82
C ASN A 44 12.40 -2.20 3.45
N PHE A 45 13.44 -1.43 3.14
CA PHE A 45 13.57 -0.73 1.87
C PHE A 45 13.39 -1.66 0.64
N ASN A 46 14.06 -2.82 0.64
CA ASN A 46 14.02 -3.75 -0.50
C ASN A 46 12.66 -4.41 -0.63
N PHE A 47 12.02 -4.77 0.48
CA PHE A 47 10.68 -5.32 0.46
C PHE A 47 9.68 -4.29 -0.10
N CYS A 48 9.76 -3.03 0.35
CA CYS A 48 8.93 -1.95 -0.15
C CYS A 48 9.08 -1.75 -1.66
N THR A 49 10.33 -1.61 -2.15
CA THR A 49 10.56 -1.36 -3.57
C THR A 49 10.08 -2.54 -4.42
N THR A 50 10.45 -3.76 -4.04
CA THR A 50 10.11 -4.98 -4.80
C THR A 50 8.60 -5.20 -4.83
N SER A 51 7.93 -5.01 -3.69
CA SER A 51 6.48 -5.20 -3.59
C SER A 51 5.72 -4.21 -4.48
N LEU A 52 6.10 -2.93 -4.47
CA LEU A 52 5.45 -1.91 -5.28
C LEU A 52 5.75 -2.06 -6.78
N GLN A 53 7.00 -2.39 -7.14
CA GLN A 53 7.41 -2.61 -8.53
C GLN A 53 6.77 -3.83 -9.17
N ALA A 54 6.38 -4.83 -8.38
CA ALA A 54 5.71 -6.03 -8.89
C ALA A 54 4.35 -5.73 -9.57
N ALA A 55 3.74 -4.57 -9.29
CA ALA A 55 2.52 -4.15 -9.95
C ALA A 55 2.84 -3.36 -11.24
N PRO A 56 2.41 -3.80 -12.44
CA PRO A 56 2.67 -3.07 -13.69
C PRO A 56 2.15 -1.63 -13.69
N ALA A 57 1.03 -1.39 -13.00
CA ALA A 57 0.46 -0.05 -12.85
C ALA A 57 1.33 0.93 -12.03
N SER A 58 2.34 0.43 -11.32
CA SER A 58 3.27 1.25 -10.55
C SER A 58 4.11 2.18 -11.43
N HIS A 59 4.31 1.82 -12.69
CA HIS A 59 5.13 2.56 -13.66
C HIS A 59 4.52 3.91 -14.12
N CYS A 60 3.26 4.18 -13.77
CA CYS A 60 2.60 5.47 -14.06
C CYS A 60 1.89 6.06 -12.82
N ALA A 61 2.15 5.50 -11.64
CA ALA A 61 1.37 5.80 -10.44
C ALA A 61 1.90 7.04 -9.70
N ALA A 62 1.08 8.09 -9.53
CA ALA A 62 1.37 9.09 -8.50
C ALA A 62 1.35 8.44 -7.09
N LEU A 63 1.73 9.18 -6.04
CA LEU A 63 1.72 8.67 -4.65
C LEU A 63 0.36 8.07 -4.23
N ARG A 64 -0.76 8.64 -4.69
CA ARG A 64 -2.10 8.05 -4.48
C ARG A 64 -2.31 6.73 -5.23
N GLY A 65 -1.71 6.61 -6.41
CA GLY A 65 -1.65 5.34 -7.14
C GLY A 65 -0.82 4.30 -6.38
N LEU A 66 0.32 4.68 -5.77
CA LEU A 66 1.11 3.79 -4.92
C LEU A 66 0.29 3.28 -3.73
N GLY A 67 -0.48 4.15 -3.06
CA GLY A 67 -1.38 3.71 -1.98
C GLY A 67 -2.45 2.74 -2.47
N THR A 68 -3.03 2.99 -3.65
CA THR A 68 -3.98 2.04 -4.27
C THR A 68 -3.34 0.68 -4.54
N ILE A 69 -2.08 0.67 -4.99
CA ILE A 69 -1.30 -0.56 -5.21
C ILE A 69 -1.06 -1.29 -3.89
N SER A 70 -0.61 -0.60 -2.83
CA SER A 70 -0.41 -1.19 -1.50
C SER A 70 -1.69 -1.85 -0.98
N PHE A 71 -2.84 -1.17 -1.06
CA PHE A 71 -4.12 -1.74 -0.63
C PHE A 71 -4.51 -3.00 -1.42
N ARG A 72 -4.21 -3.04 -2.73
CA ARG A 72 -4.45 -4.24 -3.54
C ARG A 72 -3.54 -5.38 -3.14
N LEU A 73 -2.26 -5.11 -2.88
CA LEU A 73 -1.30 -6.11 -2.43
C LEU A 73 -1.70 -6.71 -1.08
N ILE A 74 -2.11 -5.87 -0.11
CA ILE A 74 -2.66 -6.33 1.18
C ILE A 74 -3.85 -7.25 0.94
N ARG A 75 -4.85 -6.81 0.16
CA ARG A 75 -6.03 -7.62 -0.14
C ARG A 75 -5.67 -8.98 -0.73
N TYR A 76 -4.74 -9.02 -1.68
CA TYR A 76 -4.28 -10.28 -2.28
C TYR A 76 -3.59 -11.17 -1.25
N ASN A 77 -2.65 -10.62 -0.46
CA ASN A 77 -1.91 -11.39 0.53
C ASN A 77 -2.83 -11.95 1.63
N VAL A 78 -3.77 -11.15 2.14
CA VAL A 78 -4.75 -11.57 3.15
C VAL A 78 -5.67 -12.65 2.58
N THR A 79 -6.19 -12.46 1.36
CA THR A 79 -7.07 -13.44 0.70
C THR A 79 -6.37 -14.77 0.45
N ASP A 80 -5.14 -14.72 -0.07
CA ASP A 80 -4.33 -15.90 -0.35
C ASP A 80 -3.92 -16.62 0.95
N THR A 81 -3.62 -15.87 2.01
CA THR A 81 -3.26 -16.43 3.31
C THR A 81 -4.45 -17.15 3.94
N ARG A 82 -5.65 -16.57 3.93
CA ARG A 82 -6.88 -17.26 4.35
C ARG A 82 -7.10 -18.56 3.56
N CYS A 83 -6.87 -18.54 2.24
CA CYS A 83 -6.97 -19.73 1.41
C CYS A 83 -5.94 -20.79 1.79
N MET A 84 -4.69 -20.39 2.05
CA MET A 84 -3.62 -21.28 2.53
C MET A 84 -3.98 -21.92 3.88
N ILE A 85 -4.48 -21.13 4.84
CA ILE A 85 -4.93 -21.63 6.14
C ILE A 85 -6.01 -22.70 5.97
N ARG A 86 -7.00 -22.45 5.11
CA ARG A 86 -8.04 -23.44 4.79
C ARG A 86 -7.46 -24.75 4.23
N GLN A 87 -6.38 -24.69 3.45
CA GLN A 87 -5.72 -25.90 2.96
C GLN A 87 -4.95 -26.61 4.09
N LEU A 88 -4.22 -25.88 4.93
CA LEU A 88 -3.49 -26.43 6.07
C LEU A 88 -4.42 -27.18 7.04
N LEU A 89 -5.62 -26.64 7.30
CA LEU A 89 -6.63 -27.24 8.18
C LEU A 89 -7.15 -28.60 7.70
N LYS A 90 -7.00 -28.93 6.40
CA LYS A 90 -7.36 -30.25 5.85
C LYS A 90 -6.37 -31.35 6.23
N GLY A 91 -5.22 -31.01 6.81
CA GLY A 91 -4.24 -31.97 7.29
C GLY A 91 -4.83 -32.92 8.34
N LYS A 92 -4.79 -34.24 8.06
CA LYS A 92 -5.36 -35.27 8.95
C LYS A 92 -4.56 -35.49 10.24
N LYS A 93 -3.26 -35.20 10.24
CA LYS A 93 -2.33 -35.41 11.37
C LYS A 93 -1.79 -34.10 11.95
N LEU A 94 -2.63 -33.07 11.98
CA LEU A 94 -2.25 -31.76 12.50
C LEU A 94 -2.27 -31.80 14.04
N ASP A 95 -1.21 -31.31 14.68
CA ASP A 95 -1.16 -31.13 16.14
C ASP A 95 -2.39 -30.29 16.60
N PRO A 96 -3.07 -30.66 17.71
CA PRO A 96 -4.28 -29.96 18.14
C PRO A 96 -4.09 -28.48 18.42
N TYR A 97 -2.95 -28.08 18.98
CA TYR A 97 -2.63 -26.68 19.24
C TYR A 97 -2.41 -25.94 17.92
N VAL A 98 -1.65 -26.50 16.99
CA VAL A 98 -1.47 -25.93 15.65
C VAL A 98 -2.81 -25.79 14.91
N ARG A 99 -3.72 -26.74 15.08
CA ARG A 99 -5.08 -26.67 14.52
C ARG A 99 -5.88 -25.51 15.11
N GLN A 100 -5.79 -25.31 16.43
CA GLN A 100 -6.45 -24.18 17.09
C GLN A 100 -5.90 -22.86 16.57
N CYS A 101 -4.57 -22.65 16.59
CA CYS A 101 -3.95 -21.44 16.05
C CYS A 101 -4.36 -21.18 14.59
N LEU A 102 -4.44 -22.23 13.76
CA LEU A 102 -4.89 -22.08 12.37
C LEU A 102 -6.36 -21.71 12.24
N ASN A 103 -7.24 -22.18 13.13
CA ASN A 103 -8.64 -21.73 13.16
C ASN A 103 -8.74 -20.26 13.57
N ASP A 104 -8.02 -19.86 14.62
CA ASP A 104 -8.00 -18.47 15.10
C ASP A 104 -7.48 -17.53 13.99
N CYS A 105 -6.38 -17.90 13.34
CA CYS A 105 -5.87 -17.20 12.16
C CYS A 105 -6.87 -17.18 11.00
N PHE A 106 -7.64 -18.25 10.79
CA PHE A 106 -8.64 -18.30 9.72
C PHE A 106 -9.75 -17.25 9.93
N GLU A 107 -10.20 -17.08 11.16
CA GLU A 107 -11.18 -16.07 11.56
C GLU A 107 -10.61 -14.66 11.38
N LEU A 108 -9.44 -14.38 11.95
CA LEU A 108 -8.73 -13.10 11.83
C LEU A 108 -8.53 -12.68 10.36
N TYR A 109 -8.07 -13.60 9.51
CA TYR A 109 -7.87 -13.31 8.08
C TYR A 109 -9.19 -13.24 7.30
N SER A 110 -10.28 -13.81 7.79
CA SER A 110 -11.60 -13.65 7.18
C SER A 110 -12.16 -12.26 7.47
N ASP A 111 -12.06 -11.80 8.72
CA ASP A 111 -12.46 -10.45 9.12
C ASP A 111 -11.62 -9.39 8.40
N ALA A 112 -10.30 -9.59 8.33
CA ALA A 112 -9.38 -8.70 7.64
C ALA A 112 -9.75 -8.46 6.16
N ILE A 113 -10.43 -9.40 5.49
CA ILE A 113 -10.87 -9.23 4.10
C ILE A 113 -12.05 -8.28 4.01
N ASP A 114 -12.96 -8.30 4.98
CA ASP A 114 -14.06 -7.35 5.04
C ASP A 114 -13.59 -5.98 5.50
N THR A 115 -12.71 -5.91 6.51
CA THR A 115 -11.98 -4.71 6.93
C THR A 115 -11.24 -4.05 5.75
N MET A 116 -10.59 -4.84 4.89
CA MET A 116 -9.90 -4.33 3.70
C MET A 116 -10.85 -3.65 2.71
N LYS A 117 -12.09 -4.12 2.57
CA LYS A 117 -13.10 -3.44 1.71
C LYS A 117 -13.45 -2.06 2.29
N GLN A 118 -13.60 -1.96 3.61
CA GLN A 118 -13.90 -0.71 4.31
C GLN A 118 -12.73 0.28 4.18
N ALA A 119 -11.51 -0.19 4.41
CA ALA A 119 -10.28 0.57 4.24
C ALA A 119 -10.19 1.17 2.82
N MET A 120 -10.41 0.34 1.78
CA MET A 120 -10.34 0.79 0.39
C MET A 120 -11.42 1.82 0.06
N LYS A 121 -12.64 1.67 0.60
CA LYS A 121 -13.71 2.67 0.48
C LYS A 121 -13.30 3.99 1.13
N ALA A 122 -12.81 3.95 2.37
CA ALA A 122 -12.35 5.13 3.10
C ALA A 122 -11.22 5.86 2.36
N TYR A 123 -10.20 5.12 1.90
CA TYR A 123 -9.08 5.62 1.12
C TYR A 123 -9.55 6.34 -0.17
N ASN A 124 -10.47 5.73 -0.92
CA ASN A 124 -11.00 6.32 -2.15
C ASN A 124 -11.77 7.61 -1.88
N THR A 125 -12.47 7.70 -0.75
CA THR A 125 -13.17 8.91 -0.28
C THR A 125 -12.27 9.91 0.46
N LYS A 126 -10.94 9.72 0.46
CA LYS A 126 -9.95 10.56 1.17
C LYS A 126 -10.16 10.64 2.70
N ARG A 127 -10.89 9.70 3.29
CA ARG A 127 -11.02 9.54 4.74
C ARG A 127 -9.82 8.75 5.25
N PHE A 128 -8.65 9.38 5.24
CA PHE A 128 -7.39 8.68 5.54
C PHE A 128 -7.26 8.27 7.01
N ALA A 129 -7.89 9.00 7.94
CA ALA A 129 -7.97 8.59 9.34
C ALA A 129 -8.72 7.26 9.49
N ASP A 130 -9.90 7.15 8.88
CA ASP A 130 -10.68 5.91 8.92
C ASP A 130 -9.93 4.77 8.23
N ALA A 131 -9.36 5.01 7.04
CA ALA A 131 -8.56 4.00 6.36
C ALA A 131 -7.33 3.56 7.17
N ASN A 132 -6.73 4.45 7.97
CA ASN A 132 -5.62 4.13 8.86
C ASN A 132 -6.05 3.15 9.97
N ILE A 133 -7.21 3.39 10.60
CA ILE A 133 -7.78 2.48 11.61
C ILE A 133 -7.97 1.07 11.01
N GLU A 134 -8.59 0.99 9.84
CA GLU A 134 -8.87 -0.30 9.18
C GLU A 134 -7.58 -1.04 8.79
N ILE A 135 -6.58 -0.35 8.23
CA ILE A 135 -5.29 -0.97 7.88
C ILE A 135 -4.51 -1.40 9.13
N SER A 136 -4.55 -0.60 10.19
CA SER A 136 -3.91 -0.97 11.46
C SER A 136 -4.56 -2.22 12.06
N SER A 137 -5.88 -2.36 11.97
CA SER A 137 -6.58 -3.59 12.39
C SER A 137 -6.16 -4.83 11.57
N ILE A 138 -5.92 -4.69 10.26
CA ILE A 138 -5.40 -5.79 9.43
C ILE A 138 -3.97 -6.16 9.82
N MET A 139 -3.14 -5.15 10.14
CA MET A 139 -1.79 -5.34 10.64
C MET A 139 -1.80 -6.12 11.97
N ASP A 140 -2.68 -5.73 12.89
CA ASP A 140 -2.86 -6.40 14.19
C ASP A 140 -3.33 -7.84 14.00
N ALA A 141 -4.27 -8.11 13.10
CA ALA A 141 -4.73 -9.46 12.80
C ALA A 141 -3.59 -10.39 12.36
N ALA A 142 -2.63 -9.89 11.57
CA ALA A 142 -1.46 -10.65 11.17
C ALA A 142 -0.50 -10.92 12.35
N THR A 143 -0.27 -9.92 13.20
CA THR A 143 0.55 -10.03 14.41
C THR A 143 -0.06 -11.01 15.42
N THR A 144 -1.35 -10.85 15.74
CA THR A 144 -2.08 -11.75 16.65
C THR A 144 -2.08 -13.19 16.14
N CYS A 145 -2.23 -13.40 14.83
CA CYS A 145 -2.11 -14.73 14.25
C CYS A 145 -0.71 -15.34 14.48
N GLU A 146 0.36 -14.56 14.34
CA GLU A 146 1.72 -15.04 14.58
C GLU A 146 1.98 -15.30 16.06
N ASP A 147 1.54 -14.41 16.94
CA ASP A 147 1.70 -14.51 18.39
C ASP A 147 1.04 -15.77 18.94
N GLY A 148 -0.13 -16.15 18.42
CA GLY A 148 -0.81 -17.40 18.81
C GLY A 148 0.05 -18.65 18.60
N PHE A 149 0.95 -18.70 17.59
CA PHE A 149 1.90 -19.81 17.46
C PHE A 149 3.08 -19.69 18.42
N ASN A 150 3.50 -18.47 18.76
CA ASN A 150 4.65 -18.20 19.61
C ASN A 150 4.39 -18.43 21.10
N GLU A 151 3.12 -18.49 21.52
CA GLU A 151 2.73 -18.80 22.91
C GLU A 151 3.21 -20.19 23.38
N ARG A 152 3.34 -21.18 22.47
CA ARG A 152 3.86 -22.51 22.80
C ARG A 152 5.27 -22.71 22.26
N LYS A 153 6.24 -22.81 23.17
CA LYS A 153 7.65 -23.11 22.83
C LYS A 153 7.77 -24.38 21.96
N GLY A 154 8.57 -24.27 20.90
CA GLY A 154 8.84 -25.37 19.97
C GLY A 154 7.81 -25.54 18.85
N VAL A 155 6.73 -24.76 18.86
CA VAL A 155 5.81 -24.66 17.71
C VAL A 155 6.34 -23.60 16.75
N LEU A 156 6.34 -23.93 15.45
CA LEU A 156 6.69 -23.00 14.39
C LEU A 156 5.44 -22.66 13.59
N SER A 157 5.21 -21.36 13.37
CA SER A 157 4.10 -20.89 12.54
C SER A 157 4.35 -21.26 11.07
N PRO A 158 3.41 -21.97 10.41
CA PRO A 158 3.48 -22.17 8.96
C PRO A 158 3.13 -20.89 8.18
N LEU A 159 2.80 -19.80 8.88
CA LEU A 159 2.31 -18.54 8.32
C LEU A 159 3.27 -17.37 8.52
N THR A 160 4.39 -17.52 9.24
CA THR A 160 5.32 -16.41 9.59
C THR A 160 5.60 -15.48 8.43
N LYS A 161 6.01 -16.02 7.26
CA LYS A 161 6.30 -15.20 6.08
C LYS A 161 5.08 -14.42 5.60
N ARG A 162 3.89 -15.03 5.63
CA ARG A 162 2.64 -14.42 5.18
C ARG A 162 2.16 -13.33 6.15
N ASN A 163 2.29 -13.58 7.44
CA ASN A 163 2.00 -12.63 8.51
C ASN A 163 2.92 -11.41 8.40
N ASN A 164 4.23 -11.62 8.26
CA ASN A 164 5.21 -10.55 8.07
C ASN A 164 4.93 -9.74 6.80
N ASN A 165 4.59 -10.40 5.70
CA ASN A 165 4.21 -9.70 4.46
C ASN A 165 2.96 -8.82 4.67
N THR A 166 1.92 -9.32 5.35
CA THR A 166 0.71 -8.52 5.64
C THR A 166 1.06 -7.31 6.51
N PHE A 167 1.87 -7.53 7.54
CA PHE A 167 2.33 -6.48 8.44
C PHE A 167 3.07 -5.37 7.69
N GLU A 168 4.11 -5.74 6.93
CA GLU A 168 4.95 -4.78 6.25
C GLU A 168 4.24 -4.06 5.08
N LEU A 169 3.38 -4.76 4.33
CA LEU A 169 2.51 -4.13 3.33
C LEU A 169 1.56 -3.10 3.98
N SER A 170 1.04 -3.41 5.17
CA SER A 170 0.18 -2.51 5.94
C SER A 170 0.95 -1.27 6.40
N ALA A 171 2.17 -1.44 6.92
CA ALA A 171 3.06 -0.33 7.28
C ALA A 171 3.34 0.61 6.09
N ILE A 172 3.59 0.06 4.90
CA ILE A 172 3.76 0.85 3.66
C ILE A 172 2.49 1.65 3.37
N ALA A 173 1.31 1.03 3.43
CA ALA A 173 0.03 1.69 3.19
C ALA A 173 -0.25 2.83 4.19
N LEU A 174 0.03 2.61 5.47
CA LEU A 174 -0.08 3.62 6.54
C LEU A 174 0.82 4.82 6.26
N ASN A 175 2.08 4.58 5.85
CA ASN A 175 3.01 5.65 5.52
C ASN A 175 2.59 6.46 4.28
N VAL A 176 2.06 5.80 3.24
CA VAL A 176 1.48 6.51 2.09
C VAL A 176 0.32 7.41 2.55
N MET A 177 -0.59 6.89 3.37
CA MET A 177 -1.72 7.67 3.90
C MET A 177 -1.28 8.85 4.76
N ARG A 178 -0.25 8.67 5.61
CA ARG A 178 0.35 9.76 6.39
C ARG A 178 0.82 10.89 5.49
N ILE A 179 1.58 10.60 4.43
CA ILE A 179 2.05 11.63 3.50
C ILE A 179 0.87 12.31 2.77
N LEU A 180 -0.12 11.53 2.33
CA LEU A 180 -1.30 12.08 1.66
C LEU A 180 -2.12 13.00 2.58
N GLN A 181 -2.29 12.62 3.84
CA GLN A 181 -2.97 13.43 4.85
C GLN A 181 -2.20 14.73 5.10
N THR A 182 -0.89 14.68 5.29
CA THR A 182 -0.06 15.88 5.46
C THR A 182 -0.17 16.82 4.26
N ARG A 183 -0.13 16.30 3.03
CA ARG A 183 -0.30 17.11 1.82
C ARG A 183 -1.69 17.75 1.75
N LEU A 184 -2.74 17.03 2.13
CA LEU A 184 -4.11 17.54 2.17
C LEU A 184 -4.23 18.70 3.17
N SER A 185 -3.71 18.52 4.40
CA SER A 185 -3.72 19.55 5.43
C SER A 185 -2.91 20.79 5.01
N LEU A 186 -1.73 20.61 4.40
CA LEU A 186 -0.93 21.73 3.88
C LEU A 186 -1.64 22.47 2.74
N HIS A 187 -2.33 21.76 1.85
CA HIS A 187 -3.13 22.40 0.81
C HIS A 187 -4.30 23.20 1.43
N GLN A 188 -4.98 22.65 2.44
CA GLN A 188 -6.02 23.35 3.18
C GLN A 188 -5.51 24.58 3.93
N LEU A 189 -4.25 24.58 4.39
CA LEU A 189 -3.61 25.75 5.01
C LEU A 189 -3.15 26.80 3.97
N LYS A 190 -2.80 26.38 2.74
CA LYS A 190 -2.41 27.29 1.65
C LYS A 190 -3.60 27.93 0.93
N MET A 191 -4.74 27.25 0.84
CA MET A 191 -5.97 27.81 0.24
C MET A 191 -6.43 29.14 0.87
N PRO A 192 -6.51 29.29 2.22
CA PRO A 192 -6.92 30.56 2.82
C PRO A 192 -5.91 31.68 2.54
N LEU A 193 -4.62 31.38 2.40
CA LEU A 193 -3.61 32.37 1.98
C LEU A 193 -3.82 32.80 0.52
N GLN A 194 -4.15 31.89 -0.39
CA GLN A 194 -4.36 32.24 -1.79
C GLN A 194 -5.67 33.00 -2.01
N GLN A 195 -6.71 32.71 -1.24
CA GLN A 195 -7.94 33.51 -1.21
C GLN A 195 -7.71 34.91 -0.64
N THR A 196 -6.91 35.08 0.42
CA THR A 196 -6.56 36.43 0.91
C THR A 196 -5.68 37.21 -0.08
N PHE A 197 -4.72 36.58 -0.75
CA PHE A 197 -3.94 37.24 -1.81
C PHE A 197 -4.80 37.64 -3.04
N SER A 198 -5.76 36.81 -3.43
CA SER A 198 -6.68 37.11 -4.55
C SER A 198 -7.62 38.28 -4.22
N VAL A 199 -8.08 38.37 -2.97
CA VAL A 199 -8.91 39.47 -2.47
C VAL A 199 -8.09 40.75 -2.32
N GLN A 200 -6.85 40.66 -1.86
CA GLN A 200 -5.94 41.81 -1.73
C GLN A 200 -5.59 42.43 -3.09
N LEU A 201 -5.27 41.60 -4.10
CA LEU A 201 -5.00 42.08 -5.47
C LEU A 201 -6.23 42.73 -6.13
N ALA A 202 -7.44 42.31 -5.76
CA ALA A 202 -8.68 42.90 -6.26
C ALA A 202 -9.02 44.26 -5.59
N CYS A 203 -8.49 44.52 -4.39
CA CYS A 203 -8.62 45.80 -3.70
C CYS A 203 -7.58 46.83 -4.16
N ASP A 204 -6.37 46.41 -4.56
CA ASP A 204 -5.30 47.31 -5.01
C ASP A 204 -5.42 47.76 -6.49
N LEU A 205 -6.40 47.22 -7.23
CA LEU A 205 -6.70 47.58 -8.63
C LEU A 205 -7.94 48.49 -8.77
N ARG A 206 -8.37 49.15 -7.69
CA ARG A 206 -9.53 50.04 -7.69
C ARG A 206 -9.19 51.45 -7.23
#